data_AF-A0A8H9G0J6-F1
#
_entry.id   AF-A0A8H9G0J6-F1
#
_cell.length_a   1.000
_cell.length_b   1.000
_cell.length_c   1.000
_cell.angle_alpha   90.00
_cell.angle_beta   90.00
_cell.angle_gamma   90.00
#
_symmetry.space_group_name_H-M   'P 1'
#
loop_
_entity.id
_entity.type
_entity.pdbx_description
1 polymer ?
#
loop_
_entity_poly.entity_id
_entity_poly.type
_entity_poly.pdbx_seq_one_letter_code
_entity_poly.pdbx_strand_id
1 'polypeptide(L)'
;MFYVTAIDQLLDQEKLFKNPELKLEDLRKFLSLTDKDLKEINRKFWNYNFEEYLNTKRFHYFIDHLNIENEEPAQINKLIYESGFRNECEFNRAFYKEMGCTLWKYMENKSISILHSRFS
;
A
#
# COMPACT_ATOMS: atom_id res chain seq x y z
N MET A 1 -16.54 11.64 -10.51
CA MET A 1 -16.94 11.00 -9.24
C MET A 1 -17.15 9.50 -9.42
N PHE A 2 -18.04 9.05 -10.32
CA PHE A 2 -18.30 7.62 -10.59
C PHE A 2 -17.05 6.76 -10.88
N TYR A 3 -16.17 7.21 -11.79
CA TYR A 3 -15.02 6.40 -12.20
C TYR A 3 -13.97 6.18 -11.10
N VAL A 4 -13.80 7.13 -10.17
CA VAL A 4 -12.82 6.96 -9.08
C VAL A 4 -13.30 5.90 -8.11
N THR A 5 -14.59 5.94 -7.75
CA THR A 5 -15.21 4.90 -6.91
C THR A 5 -15.16 3.54 -7.58
N ALA A 6 -15.44 3.46 -8.89
CA ALA A 6 -15.35 2.20 -9.62
C ALA A 6 -13.92 1.65 -9.67
N ILE A 7 -12.91 2.51 -9.85
CA ILE A 7 -11.50 2.12 -9.80
C ILE A 7 -11.14 1.64 -8.39
N ASP A 8 -11.51 2.38 -7.35
CA ASP A 8 -11.22 2.04 -5.96
C ASP A 8 -11.81 0.66 -5.59
N GLN A 9 -13.07 0.42 -5.95
CA GLN A 9 -13.73 -0.87 -5.77
C GLN A 9 -13.04 -1.99 -6.55
N LEU A 10 -12.70 -1.76 -7.82
CA LEU A 10 -11.99 -2.74 -8.64
C LEU A 10 -10.64 -3.11 -8.02
N LEU A 11 -9.86 -2.12 -7.59
CA LEU A 11 -8.54 -2.35 -6.99
C LEU A 11 -8.65 -3.16 -5.71
N ASP A 12 -9.66 -2.91 -4.88
CA ASP A 12 -9.86 -3.60 -3.60
C ASP A 12 -10.40 -5.02 -3.79
N GLN A 13 -11.42 -5.19 -4.62
CA GLN A 13 -12.07 -6.48 -4.85
C GLN A 13 -11.13 -7.49 -5.48
N GLU A 14 -10.43 -7.08 -6.54
CA GLU A 14 -9.49 -7.93 -7.27
C GLU A 14 -8.07 -7.89 -6.68
N LYS A 15 -7.86 -7.10 -5.62
CA LYS A 15 -6.56 -6.85 -4.99
C LYS A 15 -5.47 -6.48 -6.00
N LEU A 16 -5.81 -5.74 -7.06
CA LEU A 16 -4.88 -5.43 -8.16
C LEU A 16 -3.67 -4.64 -7.68
N PHE A 17 -3.79 -3.90 -6.57
CA PHE A 17 -2.67 -3.18 -5.95
C PHE A 17 -1.52 -4.12 -5.53
N LYS A 18 -1.78 -5.42 -5.34
CA LYS A 18 -0.75 -6.44 -5.06
C LYS A 18 0.15 -6.72 -6.27
N ASN A 19 -0.23 -6.31 -7.48
CA ASN A 19 0.63 -6.40 -8.65
C ASN A 19 1.62 -5.21 -8.67
N PRO A 20 2.94 -5.43 -8.53
CA PRO A 20 3.93 -4.36 -8.54
C PRO A 20 4.02 -3.64 -9.90
N GLU A 21 3.61 -4.30 -10.99
CA GLU A 21 3.66 -3.77 -12.35
C GLU A 21 2.36 -3.09 -12.79
N LEU A 22 1.36 -2.97 -11.90
CA LEU A 22 0.09 -2.33 -12.23
C LEU A 22 0.29 -0.85 -12.56
N LYS A 23 -0.13 -0.45 -13.76
CA LYS A 23 -0.13 0.94 -14.21
C LYS A 23 -1.56 1.44 -14.41
N LEU A 24 -1.72 2.76 -14.43
CA LEU A 24 -3.01 3.41 -14.68
C LEU A 24 -3.64 2.95 -16.00
N GLU A 25 -2.82 2.75 -17.03
CA GLU A 25 -3.26 2.30 -18.34
C GLU A 25 -3.82 0.87 -18.37
N ASP A 26 -3.41 0.03 -17.41
CA ASP A 26 -3.93 -1.34 -17.30
C ASP A 26 -5.39 -1.36 -16.89
N LEU A 27 -5.89 -0.30 -16.25
CA LEU A 27 -7.30 -0.19 -15.86
C LEU A 27 -8.26 -0.23 -17.06
N ARG A 28 -7.77 0.05 -18.28
CA ARG A 28 -8.55 -0.09 -19.52
C ARG A 28 -9.01 -1.52 -19.81
N LYS A 29 -8.27 -2.51 -19.29
CA LYS A 29 -8.61 -3.93 -19.44
C LYS A 29 -9.86 -4.30 -18.63
N PHE A 30 -10.16 -3.52 -17.59
CA PHE A 30 -11.22 -3.79 -16.63
C PHE A 30 -12.39 -2.81 -16.74
N LEU A 31 -12.10 -1.58 -17.14
CA LEU A 31 -13.07 -0.50 -17.29
C LEU A 31 -12.97 0.05 -18.72
N SER A 32 -14.11 0.31 -19.35
CA SER A 32 -14.18 0.94 -20.68
C SER A 32 -13.78 2.43 -20.64
N LEU A 33 -12.52 2.71 -20.27
CA LEU A 33 -11.94 4.04 -20.12
C LEU A 33 -11.04 4.39 -21.30
N THR A 34 -11.14 5.63 -21.77
CA THR A 34 -10.25 6.17 -22.80
C THR A 34 -8.98 6.79 -22.18
N ASP A 35 -7.96 7.06 -22.99
CA ASP A 35 -6.76 7.82 -22.56
C ASP A 35 -7.12 9.19 -21.97
N LYS A 36 -8.14 9.83 -22.55
CA LYS A 36 -8.64 11.11 -22.06
C LYS A 36 -9.23 10.98 -20.66
N ASP A 37 -10.02 9.93 -20.41
CA ASP A 37 -10.61 9.68 -19.10
C ASP A 37 -9.53 9.40 -18.06
N LEU A 38 -8.57 8.52 -18.36
CA LEU A 38 -7.46 8.22 -17.45
C LEU A 38 -6.62 9.45 -17.14
N LYS A 39 -6.29 10.28 -18.14
CA LYS A 39 -5.54 11.52 -17.93
C LYS A 39 -6.30 12.51 -17.06
N GLU A 40 -7.60 12.66 -17.30
CA GLU A 40 -8.46 13.51 -16.47
C GLU A 40 -8.56 13.02 -15.03
N ILE A 41 -8.73 11.71 -14.83
CA ILE A 41 -8.82 11.10 -13.50
C ILE A 41 -7.50 11.28 -12.76
N ASN A 42 -6.38 10.92 -13.39
CA ASN A 42 -5.05 11.02 -12.79
C ASN A 42 -4.73 12.45 -12.35
N ARG A 43 -5.06 13.43 -13.20
CA ARG A 43 -4.91 14.86 -12.89
C ARG A 43 -5.80 15.30 -11.73
N LYS A 44 -7.10 14.99 -11.79
CA LYS A 44 -8.10 15.54 -10.88
C LYS A 44 -8.04 14.92 -9.49
N PHE A 45 -7.66 13.64 -9.38
CA PHE A 45 -7.81 12.89 -8.13
C PHE A 45 -6.49 12.42 -7.53
N TRP A 46 -5.48 12.17 -8.34
CA TRP A 46 -4.21 11.62 -7.87
C TRP A 46 -3.02 12.56 -8.07
N ASN A 47 -3.28 13.81 -8.49
CA ASN A 47 -2.24 14.80 -8.79
C ASN A 47 -1.13 14.21 -9.69
N TYR A 48 -1.54 13.46 -10.71
CA TYR A 48 -0.68 12.73 -11.63
C TYR A 48 0.16 11.59 -11.02
N ASN A 49 -0.13 11.18 -9.79
CA ASN A 49 0.62 10.17 -9.06
C ASN A 49 -0.27 8.98 -8.65
N PHE A 50 -0.68 8.20 -9.64
CA PHE A 50 -1.40 6.95 -9.42
C PHE A 50 -0.59 5.94 -8.59
N GLU A 51 0.73 5.95 -8.73
CA GLU A 51 1.62 5.07 -7.95
C GLU A 51 1.52 5.34 -6.45
N GLU A 52 1.43 6.60 -6.05
CA GLU A 52 1.23 6.98 -4.66
C GLU A 52 -0.11 6.48 -4.11
N TYR A 53 -1.16 6.58 -4.92
CA TYR A 53 -2.46 6.05 -4.56
C TYR A 53 -2.42 4.51 -4.37
N LEU A 54 -1.73 3.79 -5.25
CA LEU A 54 -1.49 2.35 -5.05
C LEU A 54 -0.68 2.10 -3.77
N ASN A 55 0.39 2.86 -3.52
CA ASN A 55 1.22 2.69 -2.34
C ASN A 55 0.45 2.89 -1.03
N THR A 56 -0.55 3.78 -1.01
CA THR A 56 -1.47 3.93 0.13
C THR A 56 -2.26 2.63 0.37
N LYS A 57 -2.83 2.03 -0.67
CA LYS A 57 -3.54 0.74 -0.58
C LYS A 57 -2.63 -0.40 -0.12
N ARG A 58 -1.44 -0.50 -0.72
CA ARG A 58 -0.42 -1.50 -0.37
C ARG A 58 0.03 -1.37 1.08
N PHE A 59 0.22 -0.13 1.55
CA PHE A 59 0.58 0.17 2.94
C PHE A 59 -0.53 -0.24 3.92
N HIS A 60 -1.79 0.09 3.64
CA HIS A 60 -2.90 -0.36 4.49
C HIS A 60 -2.99 -1.87 4.56
N TYR A 61 -2.88 -2.57 3.41
CA TYR A 61 -2.83 -4.03 3.41
C TYR A 61 -1.69 -4.56 4.28
N PHE A 62 -0.48 -3.98 4.17
CA PHE A 62 0.65 -4.36 5.00
C PHE A 62 0.34 -4.21 6.49
N ILE A 63 -0.15 -3.04 6.92
CA ILE A 63 -0.45 -2.76 8.33
C ILE A 63 -1.56 -3.68 8.86
N ASP A 64 -2.61 -3.93 8.07
CA ASP A 64 -3.74 -4.79 8.46
C ASP A 64 -3.32 -6.26 8.67
N HIS A 65 -2.23 -6.69 8.02
CA HIS A 65 -1.73 -8.07 8.09
C HIS A 65 -0.47 -8.21 8.96
N LEU A 66 0.16 -7.10 9.38
CA LEU A 66 1.36 -7.12 10.19
C LEU A 66 1.05 -7.60 11.61
N ASN A 67 1.57 -8.77 11.98
CA ASN A 67 1.50 -9.26 13.35
C ASN A 67 2.81 -8.98 14.12
N ILE A 68 2.82 -7.85 14.83
CA ILE A 68 4.00 -7.36 15.57
C ILE A 68 4.48 -8.36 16.64
N GLU A 69 3.60 -9.18 17.22
CA GLU A 69 3.96 -10.05 18.34
C GLU A 69 4.67 -11.36 17.91
N ASN A 70 4.55 -11.78 16.65
CA ASN A 70 4.93 -13.14 16.24
C ASN A 70 5.64 -13.25 14.87
N GLU A 71 5.86 -12.14 14.17
CA GLU A 71 6.52 -12.21 12.86
C GLU A 71 8.04 -12.08 12.94
N GLU A 72 8.71 -13.14 12.51
CA GLU A 72 10.15 -13.12 12.23
C GLU A 72 10.45 -12.17 11.05
N PRO A 73 11.65 -11.53 11.00
CA PRO A 73 12.01 -10.60 9.92
C PRO A 73 11.78 -11.12 8.49
N ALA A 74 11.97 -12.42 8.28
CA ALA A 74 11.72 -13.06 6.99
C ALA A 74 10.23 -13.07 6.59
N GLN A 75 9.33 -13.20 7.55
CA GLN A 75 7.88 -13.17 7.31
C GLN A 75 7.42 -11.76 6.97
N ILE A 76 7.98 -10.76 7.66
CA ILE A 76 7.74 -9.34 7.40
C ILE A 76 8.18 -8.98 5.98
N ASN A 77 9.38 -9.39 5.58
CA ASN A 77 9.86 -9.17 4.22
C ASN A 77 8.94 -9.84 3.19
N LYS A 78 8.48 -11.05 3.45
CA LYS A 78 7.48 -11.71 2.60
C LYS A 78 6.20 -10.89 2.51
N LEU A 79 5.71 -10.35 3.63
CA LEU A 79 4.51 -9.50 3.66
C LEU A 79 4.70 -8.20 2.87
N ILE A 80 5.88 -7.58 2.88
CA ILE A 80 6.18 -6.40 2.05
C ILE A 80 5.95 -6.71 0.57
N TYR A 81 6.51 -7.80 0.06
CA TYR A 81 6.34 -8.21 -1.33
C TYR A 81 4.91 -8.65 -1.63
N GLU A 82 4.28 -9.40 -0.72
CA GLU A 82 2.88 -9.79 -0.87
C GLU A 82 1.94 -8.57 -0.94
N SER A 83 2.27 -7.49 -0.24
CA SER A 83 1.50 -6.24 -0.28
C SER A 83 1.55 -5.55 -1.64
N GLY A 84 2.47 -5.94 -2.53
CA GLY A 84 2.60 -5.43 -3.90
C GLY A 84 3.72 -4.42 -4.11
N PHE A 85 4.61 -4.23 -3.13
CA PHE A 85 5.81 -3.42 -3.31
C PHE A 85 6.84 -4.17 -4.15
N ARG A 86 7.50 -3.47 -5.08
CA ARG A 86 8.51 -4.09 -5.95
C ARG A 86 9.80 -4.42 -5.18
N ASN A 87 10.12 -3.60 -4.17
CA ASN A 87 11.34 -3.73 -3.38
C ASN A 87 11.18 -3.03 -2.02
N GLU A 88 12.10 -3.32 -1.11
CA GLU A 88 12.13 -2.72 0.24
C GLU A 88 12.34 -1.20 0.21
N CYS A 89 13.04 -0.64 -0.78
CA CYS A 89 13.27 0.80 -0.87
C CYS A 89 11.95 1.57 -1.12
N GLU A 90 11.12 1.08 -2.04
CA GLU A 90 9.78 1.63 -2.31
C GLU A 90 8.89 1.52 -1.08
N PHE A 91 8.89 0.36 -0.42
CA PHE A 91 8.16 0.14 0.82
C PHE A 91 8.62 1.10 1.92
N ASN A 92 9.92 1.17 2.21
CA ASN A 92 10.46 2.01 3.28
C ASN A 92 10.13 3.49 3.06
N ARG A 93 10.16 3.95 1.79
CA ARG A 93 9.74 5.31 1.44
C ARG A 93 8.25 5.55 1.75
N ALA A 94 7.38 4.63 1.34
CA ALA A 94 5.94 4.72 1.63
C ALA A 94 5.67 4.64 3.14
N PHE A 95 6.29 3.69 3.83
CA PHE A 95 6.14 3.51 5.28
C PHE A 95 6.60 4.75 6.05
N TYR A 96 7.78 5.29 5.73
CA TYR A 96 8.27 6.51 6.39
C TYR A 96 7.38 7.71 6.13
N LYS A 97 6.82 7.83 4.92
CA LYS A 97 5.89 8.89 4.58
C LYS A 97 4.63 8.84 5.44
N GLU A 98 4.06 7.65 5.64
CA GLU A 98 2.82 7.46 6.41
C GLU A 98 3.05 7.47 7.93
N MET A 99 4.17 6.93 8.40
CA MET A 99 4.42 6.66 9.83
C MET A 99 5.47 7.58 10.48
N GLY A 100 6.20 8.37 9.68
CA GLY A 100 7.25 9.27 10.16
C GLY A 100 8.51 8.56 10.69
N CYS A 101 8.61 7.24 10.57
CA CYS A 101 9.76 6.44 11.00
C CYS A 101 9.90 5.18 10.14
N THR A 102 11.00 4.44 10.28
CA THR A 102 11.18 3.16 9.58
C THR A 102 10.36 2.05 10.24
N LEU A 103 10.02 1.00 9.49
CA LEU A 103 9.32 -0.17 10.01
C LEU A 103 10.02 -0.75 11.25
N TRP A 104 11.33 -0.97 11.17
CA TRP A 104 12.10 -1.54 12.28
C TRP A 104 12.06 -0.65 13.53
N LYS A 105 12.08 0.68 13.35
CA LYS A 105 11.95 1.60 14.48
C LYS A 105 10.54 1.58 15.08
N TYR A 106 9.52 1.52 14.23
CA TYR A 106 8.13 1.38 14.65
C TYR A 106 7.93 0.10 15.48
N MET A 107 8.49 -1.03 15.02
CA MET A 107 8.42 -2.31 15.70
C MET A 107 9.16 -2.30 17.04
N GLU A 108 10.38 -1.77 17.09
CA GLU A 108 11.14 -1.63 18.34
C GLU A 108 10.34 -0.88 19.40
N ASN A 109 9.76 0.27 19.04
CA ASN A 109 8.95 1.08 19.94
C ASN A 109 7.69 0.32 20.43
N LYS A 110 7.04 -0.43 19.54
CA LYS A 110 5.84 -1.22 19.87
C LYS A 110 6.18 -2.38 20.80
N SER A 111 7.23 -3.14 20.51
CA SER A 111 7.70 -4.23 21.37
C SER A 111 8.03 -3.75 22.78
N ILE A 112 8.69 -2.59 22.91
CA ILE A 112 8.96 -1.97 24.23
C ILE A 112 7.66 -1.63 24.96
N SER A 113 6.67 -1.03 24.27
CA SER A 113 5.39 -0.67 24.91
C SER A 113 4.57 -1.88 25.37
N ILE A 114 4.56 -2.98 24.61
CA ILE A 114 3.87 -4.23 24.97
C ILE A 114 4.55 -4.92 26.15
N LEU A 115 5.89 -4.91 26.21
CA LEU A 115 6.60 -5.43 27.36
C LEU A 115 6.24 -4.66 28.63
N HIS A 116 6.20 -3.32 28.58
CA HIS A 116 5.85 -2.51 29.74
C HIS A 116 4.43 -2.78 30.26
N SER A 117 3.44 -2.96 29.37
CA SER A 117 2.06 -3.26 29.78
C SER A 117 1.86 -4.66 30.35
N ARG A 118 2.72 -5.63 30.04
CA ARG A 118 2.67 -7.00 30.60
C ARG A 118 3.24 -7.12 32.01
N PHE A 119 4.06 -6.15 32.45
CA PHE A 119 4.68 -6.13 33.78
C PHE A 119 4.09 -5.06 34.73
N SER A 120 2.98 -4.42 34.31
CA SER A 120 2.18 -3.48 35.12
C SER A 120 0.91 -4.15 35.62
#